data_AF-A0A3D9GTC8-F1
#
_entry.id   AF-A0A3D9GTC8-F1
#
_cell.length_a   1.000
_cell.length_b   1.000
_cell.length_c   1.000
_cell.angle_alpha   90.00
_cell.angle_beta   90.00
_cell.angle_gamma   90.00
#
_symmetry.space_group_name_H-M   'P 1'
#
loop_
_entity.id
_entity.type
_entity.pdbx_description
1 polymer ?
#
loop_
_entity_poly.entity_id
_entity_poly.type
_entity_poly.pdbx_seq_one_letter_code
_entity_poly.pdbx_strand_id
1 'polypeptide(L)'
;MVNKKIWCAVLLSAVMIVGAGCGQKAKTAPPPPASASEPSSIQADESTSPPVTEGTAPDDSTAGSNSGNDSSGETGETKGESTGEAAKDQPSFQKLTVDVYYTDPQEMELKKAQKEIRYQVPLEKYVEAFKALQDSGSPDLVPLWNKIELTKMSLDTDTGLLHMDIHIPDEARLGSGGEQFALDSLKQTMFQFDEIKAIDILVDGQAVESLMGHMDLDHPIKRGE
;
A
#
# COMPACT_ATOMS: atom_id res chain seq x y z
N MET A 1 16.04 34.92 32.97
CA MET A 1 16.66 36.20 32.54
C MET A 1 17.29 35.98 31.17
N VAL A 2 16.70 36.64 30.17
CA VAL A 2 17.13 36.90 28.77
C VAL A 2 17.26 35.73 27.77
N ASN A 3 16.19 35.58 26.97
CA ASN A 3 16.15 35.10 25.59
C ASN A 3 17.22 35.77 24.71
N LYS A 4 17.84 35.01 23.80
CA LYS A 4 18.70 35.57 22.74
C LYS A 4 18.18 35.21 21.34
N LYS A 5 17.22 36.04 20.94
CA LYS A 5 16.88 36.57 19.60
C LYS A 5 17.49 35.91 18.36
N ILE A 6 16.56 35.42 17.53
CA ILE A 6 16.48 35.39 16.07
C ILE A 6 17.33 36.47 15.37
N TRP A 7 18.06 36.07 14.34
CA TRP A 7 18.45 36.98 13.26
C TRP A 7 18.24 36.33 11.88
N CYS A 8 17.24 36.84 11.17
CA CYS A 8 17.05 36.65 9.74
C CYS A 8 18.09 37.46 8.97
N ALA A 9 18.77 36.85 8.01
CA ALA A 9 19.41 37.59 6.92
C ALA A 9 19.10 36.88 5.61
N VAL A 10 18.11 37.42 4.91
CA VAL A 10 17.78 37.16 3.51
C VAL A 10 18.93 37.67 2.65
N LEU A 11 19.56 36.80 1.85
CA LEU A 11 20.49 37.20 0.79
C LEU A 11 19.89 36.80 -0.56
N LEU A 12 19.11 37.74 -1.06
CA LEU A 12 18.45 37.75 -2.37
C LEU A 12 19.53 37.97 -3.43
N SER A 13 20.00 36.88 -4.05
CA SER A 13 20.99 36.92 -5.14
C SER A 13 20.27 36.67 -6.46
N ALA A 14 19.71 37.73 -7.05
CA ALA A 14 19.24 37.74 -8.42
C ALA A 14 20.37 38.28 -9.32
N VAL A 15 21.00 37.40 -10.11
CA VAL A 15 21.69 37.81 -11.35
C VAL A 15 21.32 36.81 -12.44
N MET A 16 20.51 37.31 -13.36
CA MET A 16 20.23 36.75 -14.68
C MET A 16 21.46 36.85 -15.57
N ILE A 17 21.83 35.76 -16.24
CA ILE A 17 22.59 35.82 -17.50
C ILE A 17 21.73 35.16 -18.58
N VAL A 18 21.18 36.02 -19.44
CA VAL A 18 20.51 35.66 -20.69
C VAL A 18 21.59 35.34 -21.72
N GLY A 19 21.62 34.11 -22.21
CA GLY A 19 22.39 33.71 -23.39
C GLY A 19 21.43 33.31 -24.51
N ALA A 20 21.25 34.20 -25.49
CA ALA A 20 20.50 33.95 -26.71
C ALA A 20 21.28 33.02 -27.66
N GLY A 21 20.66 31.91 -28.06
CA GLY A 21 21.16 31.03 -29.14
C GLY A 21 20.06 30.77 -30.16
N CYS A 22 20.03 31.55 -31.24
CA CYS A 22 19.26 31.28 -32.46
C CYS A 22 20.20 30.69 -33.52
N GLY A 23 19.91 29.48 -34.03
CA GLY A 23 20.59 28.82 -35.15
C GLY A 23 19.59 28.28 -36.16
N GLN A 24 19.83 28.50 -37.46
CA GLN A 24 18.85 28.66 -38.54
C GLN A 24 18.25 27.37 -39.16
N LYS A 25 17.05 27.61 -39.74
CA LYS A 25 16.28 26.83 -40.74
C LYS A 25 17.09 26.23 -41.89
N ALA A 26 16.62 25.08 -42.39
CA ALA A 26 16.36 24.90 -43.81
C ALA A 26 15.02 24.17 -44.05
N LYS A 27 14.19 24.81 -44.85
CA LYS A 27 12.90 24.38 -45.40
C LYS A 27 13.17 23.81 -46.80
N THR A 28 12.46 22.78 -47.23
CA THR A 28 11.74 22.71 -48.53
C THR A 28 11.18 21.29 -48.75
N ALA A 29 9.85 21.18 -48.81
CA ALA A 29 9.13 20.15 -49.56
C ALA A 29 8.84 20.68 -50.98
N PRO A 30 8.59 19.81 -51.97
CA PRO A 30 7.22 19.79 -52.52
C PRO A 30 6.69 18.39 -52.91
N PRO A 31 5.36 18.25 -53.17
CA PRO A 31 4.61 16.99 -53.28
C PRO A 31 4.27 16.64 -54.77
N PRO A 32 3.23 15.79 -55.07
CA PRO A 32 3.32 14.46 -55.68
C PRO A 32 2.88 14.43 -57.17
N PRO A 33 2.68 13.24 -57.78
CA PRO A 33 1.45 13.10 -58.57
C PRO A 33 0.67 11.79 -58.33
N ALA A 34 -0.62 11.92 -58.61
CA ALA A 34 -1.70 10.96 -58.50
C ALA A 34 -1.77 9.94 -59.66
N SER A 35 -2.44 8.82 -59.39
CA SER A 35 -3.40 8.11 -60.27
C SER A 35 -4.08 7.03 -59.39
N ALA A 36 -5.37 7.18 -59.06
CA ALA A 36 -6.52 6.57 -59.75
C ALA A 36 -6.38 5.03 -59.82
N SER A 37 -7.27 4.23 -59.22
CA SER A 37 -8.70 4.14 -59.56
C SER A 37 -9.57 3.56 -58.43
N GLU A 38 -10.85 3.95 -58.45
CA GLU A 38 -11.97 3.57 -57.58
C GLU A 38 -12.55 2.15 -57.87
N PRO A 39 -13.82 1.81 -57.53
CA PRO A 39 -14.22 1.16 -56.29
C PRO A 39 -15.00 -0.15 -56.57
N SER A 40 -15.41 -0.90 -55.54
CA SER A 40 -16.56 -1.80 -55.72
C SER A 40 -17.34 -2.01 -54.42
N SER A 41 -18.63 -1.75 -54.55
CA SER A 41 -19.71 -1.82 -53.58
C SER A 41 -20.13 -3.27 -53.27
N ILE A 42 -20.94 -3.43 -52.21
CA ILE A 42 -22.21 -4.21 -52.13
C ILE A 42 -22.41 -4.94 -50.79
N GLN A 43 -23.34 -4.38 -50.01
CA GLN A 43 -24.54 -4.93 -49.34
C GLN A 43 -24.51 -6.02 -48.25
N ALA A 44 -25.50 -5.83 -47.36
CA ALA A 44 -25.99 -6.63 -46.26
C ALA A 44 -26.85 -7.83 -46.70
N ASP A 45 -27.00 -8.83 -45.81
CA ASP A 45 -28.19 -9.69 -45.57
C ASP A 45 -27.83 -10.63 -44.38
N GLU A 46 -28.49 -10.60 -43.22
CA GLU A 46 -29.78 -11.23 -42.83
C GLU A 46 -29.74 -12.78 -42.65
N SER A 47 -30.11 -13.19 -41.43
CA SER A 47 -30.73 -14.45 -40.97
C SER A 47 -30.17 -15.84 -41.34
N THR A 48 -30.02 -16.71 -40.32
CA THR A 48 -30.97 -17.83 -40.00
C THR A 48 -30.28 -18.88 -39.08
N SER A 49 -30.84 -19.12 -37.89
CA SER A 49 -30.58 -20.29 -37.01
C SER A 49 -31.57 -21.44 -37.32
N PRO A 50 -31.67 -22.61 -36.63
CA PRO A 50 -30.75 -23.50 -35.86
C PRO A 50 -30.84 -24.98 -36.38
N PRO A 51 -30.45 -26.07 -35.66
CA PRO A 51 -31.27 -26.74 -34.59
C PRO A 51 -30.44 -27.19 -33.35
N VAL A 52 -30.93 -27.13 -32.09
CA VAL A 52 -31.63 -28.16 -31.24
C VAL A 52 -31.07 -29.60 -31.31
N THR A 53 -30.96 -30.42 -30.23
CA THR A 53 -31.93 -30.66 -29.14
C THR A 53 -31.36 -31.53 -27.97
N GLU A 54 -31.92 -31.32 -26.75
CA GLU A 54 -32.29 -32.26 -25.65
C GLU A 54 -31.30 -33.29 -25.07
N GLY A 55 -31.29 -33.64 -23.78
CA GLY A 55 -32.16 -33.43 -22.60
C GLY A 55 -31.42 -34.09 -21.39
N THR A 56 -31.81 -34.07 -20.11
CA THR A 56 -33.12 -34.00 -19.43
C THR A 56 -32.81 -33.93 -17.91
N ALA A 57 -33.47 -33.04 -17.17
CA ALA A 57 -33.67 -33.13 -15.71
C ALA A 57 -34.91 -33.99 -15.41
N PRO A 58 -35.14 -34.53 -14.18
CA PRO A 58 -35.97 -33.80 -13.20
C PRO A 58 -35.58 -34.07 -11.70
N ASP A 59 -35.69 -33.07 -10.80
CA ASP A 59 -36.73 -32.87 -9.73
C ASP A 59 -36.37 -33.61 -8.42
N ASP A 60 -36.54 -33.15 -7.17
CA ASP A 60 -37.67 -32.47 -6.52
C ASP A 60 -37.31 -32.08 -5.05
N SER A 61 -37.91 -31.00 -4.54
CA SER A 61 -38.40 -30.73 -3.15
C SER A 61 -37.48 -30.80 -1.90
N THR A 62 -37.77 -30.18 -0.75
CA THR A 62 -38.68 -29.11 -0.26
C THR A 62 -38.29 -28.88 1.22
N ALA A 63 -38.61 -27.68 1.72
CA ALA A 63 -38.45 -27.14 3.07
C ALA A 63 -38.76 -28.04 4.29
N GLY A 64 -38.11 -27.69 5.41
CA GLY A 64 -38.49 -28.10 6.77
C GLY A 64 -38.03 -27.09 7.83
N SER A 65 -39.00 -26.43 8.46
CA SER A 65 -38.86 -25.59 9.67
C SER A 65 -38.60 -26.42 10.93
N ASN A 66 -37.91 -25.86 11.94
CA ASN A 66 -38.52 -25.40 13.20
C ASN A 66 -37.57 -25.47 14.44
N SER A 67 -37.57 -24.37 15.20
CA SER A 67 -37.45 -24.22 16.67
C SER A 67 -36.36 -24.92 17.51
N GLY A 68 -35.56 -24.09 18.20
CA GLY A 68 -35.87 -23.77 19.60
C GLY A 68 -34.93 -24.27 20.71
N ASN A 69 -34.57 -23.32 21.58
CA ASN A 69 -34.34 -23.44 23.03
C ASN A 69 -32.91 -23.67 23.59
N ASP A 70 -32.38 -22.60 24.22
CA ASP A 70 -32.18 -22.46 25.67
C ASP A 70 -30.80 -22.69 26.34
N SER A 71 -30.60 -21.80 27.33
CA SER A 71 -29.67 -21.78 28.48
C SER A 71 -28.22 -21.33 28.25
N SER A 72 -27.77 -20.19 28.78
CA SER A 72 -27.73 -19.64 30.16
C SER A 72 -26.62 -20.22 31.04
N GLY A 73 -25.83 -19.29 31.61
CA GLY A 73 -24.93 -19.49 32.76
C GLY A 73 -23.53 -19.98 32.39
N GLU A 74 -22.43 -19.56 32.99
CA GLU A 74 -22.21 -18.79 34.20
C GLU A 74 -20.72 -18.38 34.26
N THR A 75 -20.50 -17.16 34.75
CA THR A 75 -19.43 -16.63 35.60
C THR A 75 -18.08 -17.37 35.73
N GLY A 76 -17.01 -16.59 35.62
CA GLY A 76 -15.67 -16.97 36.06
C GLY A 76 -14.75 -15.77 36.12
N GLU A 77 -15.02 -14.85 37.05
CA GLU A 77 -14.05 -13.86 37.50
C GLU A 77 -12.80 -14.57 38.04
N THR A 78 -11.61 -14.11 37.66
CA THR A 78 -10.46 -14.23 38.55
C THR A 78 -9.57 -13.00 38.42
N LYS A 79 -9.85 -12.07 39.33
CA LYS A 79 -8.96 -10.99 39.76
C LYS A 79 -7.71 -11.63 40.38
N GLY A 80 -6.55 -11.39 39.77
CA GLY A 80 -5.24 -11.72 40.31
C GLY A 80 -4.36 -10.48 40.29
N GLU A 81 -4.60 -9.58 41.24
CA GLU A 81 -3.69 -8.51 41.62
C GLU A 81 -2.49 -9.14 42.35
N SER A 82 -1.29 -8.99 41.80
CA SER A 82 -0.05 -9.24 42.53
C SER A 82 0.85 -8.03 42.39
N THR A 83 0.77 -7.22 43.43
CA THR A 83 1.76 -6.33 44.03
C THR A 83 3.17 -6.45 43.45
N GLY A 84 3.71 -5.29 43.08
CA GLY A 84 5.01 -5.11 42.49
C GLY A 84 6.17 -5.54 43.40
N GLU A 85 7.21 -6.01 42.72
CA GLU A 85 8.55 -6.14 43.25
C GLU A 85 9.49 -5.30 42.37
N ALA A 86 10.29 -4.47 43.04
CA ALA A 86 11.21 -3.53 42.41
C ALA A 86 12.28 -4.26 41.58
N ALA A 87 12.19 -4.17 40.26
CA ALA A 87 13.25 -4.58 39.35
C ALA A 87 14.13 -3.37 39.01
N LYS A 88 15.40 -3.45 39.39
CA LYS A 88 16.47 -2.56 38.93
C LYS A 88 16.62 -2.69 37.41
N ASP A 89 16.55 -1.54 36.74
CA ASP A 89 17.17 -1.14 35.46
C ASP A 89 17.46 -2.28 34.45
N GLN A 90 16.40 -2.98 34.05
CA GLN A 90 16.35 -3.76 32.82
C GLN A 90 15.62 -2.92 31.77
N PRO A 91 16.05 -2.89 30.49
CA PRO A 91 15.28 -2.27 29.43
C PRO A 91 13.87 -2.86 29.40
N SER A 92 12.87 -2.06 29.76
CA SER A 92 11.48 -2.50 29.82
C SER A 92 10.89 -2.50 28.41
N PHE A 93 10.78 -3.67 27.81
CA PHE A 93 10.07 -3.83 26.54
C PHE A 93 8.56 -3.78 26.76
N GLN A 94 7.88 -3.00 25.92
CA GLN A 94 6.44 -3.04 25.73
C GLN A 94 6.10 -4.12 24.71
N LYS A 95 4.94 -4.75 24.86
CA LYS A 95 4.39 -5.72 23.91
C LYS A 95 3.10 -5.16 23.33
N LEU A 96 2.92 -5.33 22.02
CA LEU A 96 1.69 -4.97 21.33
C LEU A 96 1.37 -6.04 20.30
N THR A 97 0.11 -6.48 20.25
CA THR A 97 -0.37 -7.28 19.13
C THR A 97 -0.84 -6.33 18.04
N VAL A 98 -0.29 -6.48 16.85
CA VAL A 98 -0.63 -5.69 15.66
C VAL A 98 -1.27 -6.59 14.60
N ASP A 99 -2.19 -6.00 13.85
CA ASP A 99 -2.74 -6.57 12.64
C ASP A 99 -1.77 -6.29 11.48
N VAL A 100 -1.46 -7.34 10.71
CA VAL A 100 -0.54 -7.30 9.56
C VAL A 100 -1.17 -8.07 8.41
N TYR A 101 -0.87 -7.66 7.19
CA TYR A 101 -1.56 -8.17 6.00
C TYR A 101 -0.56 -8.75 5.00
N TYR A 102 -0.85 -9.96 4.52
CA TYR A 102 -0.05 -10.69 3.53
C TYR A 102 -0.95 -11.14 2.40
N THR A 103 -0.40 -11.56 1.26
CA THR A 103 -1.23 -12.22 0.23
C THR A 103 -1.30 -13.72 0.46
N ASP A 104 -2.30 -14.35 -0.15
CA ASP A 104 -2.28 -15.81 -0.35
C ASP A 104 -1.23 -16.22 -1.41
N PRO A 105 -0.90 -17.51 -1.57
CA PRO A 105 0.13 -17.95 -2.52
C PRO A 105 -0.24 -17.73 -3.99
N GLN A 106 -1.48 -17.34 -4.27
CA GLN A 106 -1.95 -17.02 -5.63
C GLN A 106 -1.98 -15.51 -5.89
N GLU A 107 -1.61 -14.68 -4.90
CA GLU A 107 -1.68 -13.22 -4.96
C GLU A 107 -3.07 -12.71 -5.40
N MET A 108 -4.13 -13.29 -4.85
CA MET A 108 -5.52 -12.97 -5.21
C MET A 108 -6.20 -12.07 -4.18
N GLU A 109 -5.78 -12.12 -2.92
CA GLU A 109 -6.38 -11.36 -1.84
C GLU A 109 -5.40 -11.09 -0.68
N LEU A 110 -5.67 -10.03 0.08
CA LEU A 110 -4.99 -9.77 1.35
C LEU A 110 -5.63 -10.55 2.50
N LYS A 111 -4.81 -11.30 3.20
CA LYS A 111 -5.12 -12.04 4.42
C LYS A 111 -4.56 -11.32 5.63
N LYS A 112 -5.45 -11.03 6.59
CA LYS A 112 -5.11 -10.47 7.90
C LYS A 112 -4.49 -11.55 8.79
N ALA A 113 -3.44 -11.19 9.51
CA ALA A 113 -2.79 -11.98 10.55
C ALA A 113 -2.45 -11.10 11.76
N GLN A 114 -2.19 -11.72 12.91
CA GLN A 114 -1.79 -11.02 14.13
C GLN A 114 -0.34 -11.36 14.49
N LYS A 115 0.44 -10.33 14.84
CA LYS A 115 1.84 -10.46 15.24
C LYS A 115 2.07 -9.73 16.57
N GLU A 116 2.74 -10.38 17.52
CA GLU A 116 3.24 -9.71 18.73
C GLU A 116 4.55 -8.99 18.37
N ILE A 117 4.57 -7.67 18.50
CA ILE A 117 5.78 -6.85 18.38
C ILE A 117 6.27 -6.42 19.77
N ARG A 118 7.56 -6.13 19.87
CA ARG A 118 8.20 -5.67 21.11
C ARG A 118 9.04 -4.43 20.86
N TYR A 119 8.83 -3.40 21.65
CA TYR A 119 9.50 -2.11 21.47
C TYR A 119 9.79 -1.43 22.81
N GLN A 120 10.76 -0.54 22.85
CA GLN A 120 11.14 0.22 24.04
C GLN A 120 10.70 1.68 23.93
N VAL A 121 10.88 2.28 22.74
CA VAL A 121 10.49 3.67 22.48
C VAL A 121 9.31 3.78 21.51
N PRO A 122 8.51 4.86 21.56
CA PRO A 122 7.28 4.95 20.76
C PRO A 122 7.47 4.75 19.25
N LEU A 123 8.54 5.26 18.66
CA LEU A 123 8.81 5.13 17.21
C LEU A 123 9.07 3.67 16.79
N GLU A 124 9.69 2.87 17.66
CA GLU A 124 10.08 1.48 17.34
C GLU A 124 8.87 0.61 17.04
N LYS A 125 7.68 0.88 17.60
CA LYS A 125 6.50 0.06 17.32
C LYS A 125 6.11 0.08 15.83
N TYR A 126 6.34 1.19 15.13
CA TYR A 126 6.06 1.30 13.69
C TYR A 126 7.14 0.57 12.87
N VAL A 127 8.40 0.65 13.31
CA VAL A 127 9.51 -0.11 12.72
C VAL A 127 9.26 -1.61 12.85
N GLU A 128 8.83 -2.07 14.03
CA GLU A 128 8.52 -3.49 14.25
C GLU A 128 7.25 -3.93 13.50
N ALA A 129 6.26 -3.05 13.34
CA ALA A 129 5.10 -3.32 12.48
C ALA A 129 5.50 -3.45 11.00
N PHE A 130 6.44 -2.62 10.52
CA PHE A 130 7.00 -2.77 9.18
C PHE A 130 7.75 -4.09 9.04
N LYS A 131 8.62 -4.45 10.00
CA LYS A 131 9.34 -5.73 9.98
C LYS A 131 8.39 -6.92 9.97
N ALA A 132 7.25 -6.81 10.64
CA ALA A 132 6.24 -7.85 10.61
C ALA A 132 5.69 -8.08 9.19
N LEU A 133 5.54 -7.04 8.35
CA LEU A 133 5.16 -7.18 6.92
C LEU A 133 6.19 -7.98 6.11
N GLN A 134 7.43 -8.09 6.59
CA GLN A 134 8.52 -8.77 5.89
C GLN A 134 8.56 -10.28 6.17
N ASP A 135 7.88 -10.76 7.22
CA ASP A 135 7.88 -12.17 7.61
C ASP A 135 6.52 -12.64 8.13
N SER A 136 5.82 -13.38 7.27
CA SER A 136 4.54 -13.99 7.61
C SER A 136 4.66 -15.13 8.63
N GLY A 137 5.84 -15.77 8.75
CA GLY A 137 6.04 -16.96 9.58
C GLY A 137 5.18 -18.17 9.14
N SER A 138 4.60 -18.13 7.95
CA SER A 138 3.72 -19.16 7.40
C SER A 138 4.01 -19.37 5.92
N PRO A 139 4.13 -20.63 5.44
CA PRO A 139 4.30 -20.91 4.02
C PRO A 139 3.04 -20.59 3.19
N ASP A 140 1.89 -20.47 3.84
CA ASP A 140 0.60 -20.20 3.17
C ASP A 140 0.31 -18.71 3.01
N LEU A 141 1.25 -17.84 3.41
CA LEU A 141 1.11 -16.39 3.37
C LEU A 141 2.37 -15.77 2.78
N VAL A 142 2.21 -14.93 1.76
CA VAL A 142 3.30 -14.30 1.02
C VAL A 142 3.54 -12.87 1.53
N PRO A 143 4.69 -12.58 2.15
CA PRO A 143 5.07 -11.23 2.58
C PRO A 143 5.66 -10.41 1.42
N LEU A 144 4.89 -9.44 0.92
CA LEU A 144 5.28 -8.61 -0.23
C LEU A 144 6.40 -7.59 0.07
N TRP A 145 6.68 -7.33 1.35
CA TRP A 145 7.72 -6.41 1.81
C TRP A 145 9.03 -7.12 2.20
N ASN A 146 9.12 -8.44 2.02
CA ASN A 146 10.21 -9.27 2.54
C ASN A 146 11.62 -8.94 2.03
N LYS A 147 11.73 -8.30 0.87
CA LYS A 147 12.99 -7.89 0.25
C LYS A 147 13.19 -6.37 0.21
N ILE A 148 12.19 -5.59 0.60
CA ILE A 148 12.28 -4.12 0.63
C ILE A 148 12.94 -3.72 1.94
N GLU A 149 13.94 -2.86 1.90
CA GLU A 149 14.69 -2.45 3.09
C GLU A 149 14.16 -1.12 3.63
N LEU A 150 13.93 -1.03 4.94
CA LEU A 150 13.62 0.24 5.60
C LEU A 150 14.92 0.93 5.99
N THR A 151 15.24 2.04 5.35
CA THR A 151 16.48 2.79 5.61
C THR A 151 16.29 3.85 6.70
N LYS A 152 15.10 4.47 6.76
CA LYS A 152 14.76 5.48 7.77
C LYS A 152 13.26 5.51 8.06
N MET A 153 12.91 5.82 9.31
CA MET A 153 11.54 6.09 9.71
C MET A 153 11.48 7.20 10.77
N SER A 154 10.49 8.09 10.68
CA SER A 154 10.20 9.11 11.68
C SER A 154 8.72 9.49 11.67
N LEU A 155 8.18 9.89 12.82
CA LEU A 155 6.81 10.38 12.94
C LEU A 155 6.84 11.86 13.33
N ASP A 156 6.17 12.70 12.55
CA ASP A 156 5.77 14.03 13.00
C ASP A 156 4.54 13.90 13.91
N THR A 157 4.73 14.15 15.20
CA THR A 157 3.68 13.99 16.23
C THR A 157 2.61 15.09 16.18
N ASP A 158 2.90 16.23 15.55
CA ASP A 158 1.95 17.34 15.46
C ASP A 158 0.95 17.10 14.32
N THR A 159 1.43 16.54 13.21
CA THR A 159 0.61 16.28 12.00
C THR A 159 0.14 14.83 11.89
N GLY A 160 0.80 13.90 12.56
CA GLY A 160 0.57 12.46 12.39
C GLY A 160 1.16 11.90 11.09
N LEU A 161 2.13 12.59 10.48
CA LEU A 161 2.79 12.15 9.25
C LEU A 161 3.92 11.15 9.55
N LEU A 162 3.74 9.91 9.12
CA LEU A 162 4.80 8.90 9.15
C LEU A 162 5.66 9.05 7.89
N HIS A 163 6.90 9.49 8.06
CA HIS A 163 7.90 9.44 7.00
C HIS A 163 8.62 8.11 7.01
N MET A 164 8.68 7.44 5.87
CA MET A 164 9.55 6.30 5.64
C MET A 164 10.44 6.53 4.42
N ASP A 165 11.67 6.03 4.52
CA ASP A 165 12.59 5.93 3.40
C ASP A 165 12.93 4.45 3.24
N ILE A 166 12.83 3.95 2.02
CA ILE A 166 13.03 2.55 1.69
C ILE A 166 14.00 2.39 0.53
N HIS A 167 14.62 1.22 0.47
CA HIS A 167 15.39 0.75 -0.69
C HIS A 167 14.70 -0.46 -1.31
N ILE A 168 14.54 -0.45 -2.64
CA ILE A 168 13.90 -1.52 -3.40
C ILE A 168 14.95 -2.18 -4.29
N PRO A 169 15.55 -3.32 -3.88
CA PRO A 169 16.48 -4.04 -4.74
C PRO A 169 15.75 -4.65 -5.94
N ASP A 170 16.50 -5.00 -7.00
CA ASP A 170 15.94 -5.51 -8.25
C ASP A 170 15.08 -6.76 -8.04
N GLU A 171 15.45 -7.63 -7.11
CA GLU A 171 14.72 -8.87 -6.79
C GLU A 171 13.45 -8.64 -5.97
N ALA A 172 13.22 -7.42 -5.46
CA ALA A 172 12.02 -7.02 -4.74
C ALA A 172 10.93 -6.45 -5.66
N ARG A 173 11.20 -6.30 -6.96
CA ARG A 173 10.22 -5.78 -7.92
C ARG A 173 9.06 -6.76 -8.10
N LEU A 174 7.85 -6.24 -7.95
CA LEU A 174 6.59 -6.92 -8.11
C LEU A 174 5.90 -6.43 -9.38
N GLY A 175 4.96 -7.22 -9.91
CA GLY A 175 4.05 -6.73 -10.95
C GLY A 175 2.96 -5.80 -10.38
N SER A 176 2.11 -5.26 -11.25
CA SER A 176 1.04 -4.31 -10.86
C SER A 176 0.16 -4.78 -9.70
N GLY A 177 -0.29 -6.03 -9.71
CA GLY A 177 -1.10 -6.58 -8.60
C GLY A 177 -0.32 -6.67 -7.29
N GLY A 178 0.94 -7.09 -7.35
CA GLY A 178 1.81 -7.15 -6.17
C GLY A 178 2.15 -5.76 -5.62
N GLU A 179 2.40 -4.76 -6.48
CA GLU A 179 2.61 -3.37 -6.05
C GLU A 179 1.37 -2.83 -5.34
N GLN A 180 0.17 -3.05 -5.90
CA GLN A 180 -1.08 -2.63 -5.28
C GLN A 180 -1.27 -3.28 -3.90
N PHE A 181 -1.11 -4.61 -3.80
CA PHE A 181 -1.25 -5.31 -2.52
C PHE A 181 -0.14 -4.95 -1.52
N ALA A 182 1.07 -4.62 -1.97
CA ALA A 182 2.12 -4.12 -1.10
C ALA A 182 1.72 -2.77 -0.47
N LEU A 183 1.20 -1.83 -1.28
CA LEU A 183 0.69 -0.56 -0.76
C LEU A 183 -0.51 -0.76 0.16
N ASP A 184 -1.48 -1.59 -0.22
CA ASP A 184 -2.67 -1.84 0.59
C ASP A 184 -2.35 -2.54 1.93
N SER A 185 -1.42 -3.50 1.93
CA SER A 185 -0.96 -4.15 3.16
C SER A 185 -0.24 -3.17 4.10
N LEU A 186 0.58 -2.28 3.56
CA LEU A 186 1.24 -1.24 4.33
C LEU A 186 0.22 -0.25 4.91
N LYS A 187 -0.70 0.27 4.08
CA LYS A 187 -1.76 1.19 4.52
C LYS A 187 -2.57 0.60 5.66
N GLN A 188 -3.05 -0.64 5.52
CA GLN A 188 -3.85 -1.29 6.56
C GLN A 188 -3.05 -1.53 7.84
N THR A 189 -1.78 -1.89 7.73
CA THR A 189 -0.90 -2.12 8.89
C THR A 189 -0.54 -0.82 9.60
N MET A 190 -0.21 0.25 8.88
CA MET A 190 0.22 1.50 9.51
C MET A 190 -0.96 2.36 9.99
N PHE A 191 -2.07 2.38 9.26
CA PHE A 191 -3.25 3.12 9.71
C PHE A 191 -4.02 2.43 10.84
N GLN A 192 -3.61 1.25 11.32
CA GLN A 192 -4.14 0.74 12.58
C GLN A 192 -3.76 1.62 13.79
N PHE A 193 -2.66 2.37 13.68
CA PHE A 193 -2.21 3.30 14.71
C PHE A 193 -2.94 4.63 14.54
N ASP A 194 -3.88 4.95 15.42
CA ASP A 194 -4.77 6.11 15.29
C ASP A 194 -4.01 7.43 15.12
N GLU A 195 -2.84 7.59 15.73
CA GLU A 195 -2.00 8.77 15.61
C GLU A 195 -1.41 8.98 14.20
N ILE A 196 -1.32 7.94 13.38
CA ILE A 196 -0.81 8.04 12.00
C ILE A 196 -1.95 8.50 11.09
N LYS A 197 -1.85 9.71 10.53
CA LYS A 197 -2.88 10.30 9.66
C LYS A 197 -2.49 10.25 8.18
N ALA A 198 -1.20 10.17 7.89
CA ALA A 198 -0.68 10.04 6.55
C ALA A 198 0.67 9.31 6.55
N ILE A 199 1.05 8.75 5.41
CA ILE A 199 2.31 8.05 5.20
C ILE A 199 2.99 8.67 3.98
N ASP A 200 4.22 9.13 4.14
CA ASP A 200 5.06 9.57 3.02
C ASP A 200 6.18 8.54 2.83
N ILE A 201 6.26 7.98 1.62
CA ILE A 201 7.20 6.93 1.28
C ILE A 201 8.22 7.50 0.30
N LEU A 202 9.49 7.52 0.67
CA LEU A 202 10.59 7.87 -0.22
C LEU A 202 11.35 6.60 -0.64
N VAL A 203 11.86 6.59 -1.87
CA VAL A 203 12.76 5.54 -2.36
C VAL A 203 14.15 6.15 -2.51
N ASP A 204 15.10 5.68 -1.72
CA ASP A 204 16.47 6.20 -1.66
C ASP A 204 16.50 7.74 -1.50
N GLY A 205 15.63 8.26 -0.63
CA GLY A 205 15.45 9.68 -0.34
C GLY A 205 14.69 10.48 -1.41
N GLN A 206 14.10 9.84 -2.42
CA GLN A 206 13.36 10.49 -3.51
C GLN A 206 11.86 10.24 -3.41
N ALA A 207 11.06 11.29 -3.65
CA ALA A 207 9.62 11.18 -3.86
C ALA A 207 9.38 10.70 -5.30
N VAL A 208 9.07 9.41 -5.45
CA VAL A 208 8.89 8.75 -6.75
C VAL A 208 7.41 8.71 -7.12
N GLU A 209 7.08 8.85 -8.39
CA GLU A 209 5.67 8.80 -8.85
C GLU A 209 5.04 7.40 -8.68
N SER A 210 5.86 6.36 -8.51
CA SER A 210 5.42 4.97 -8.34
C SER A 210 6.53 4.17 -7.65
N LEU A 211 6.18 3.16 -6.84
CA LEU A 211 7.18 2.30 -6.21
C LEU A 211 7.84 1.39 -7.25
N MET A 212 7.03 0.84 -8.17
CA MET A 212 7.47 -0.15 -9.14
C MET A 212 7.07 0.13 -10.59
N GLY A 213 6.41 1.26 -10.83
CA GLY A 213 6.05 1.74 -12.17
C GLY A 213 4.66 1.33 -12.63
N HIS A 214 3.81 0.83 -11.73
CA HIS A 214 2.45 0.41 -12.08
C HIS A 214 1.35 1.27 -11.47
N MET A 215 1.59 1.88 -10.31
CA MET A 215 0.59 2.63 -9.55
C MET A 215 1.12 4.02 -9.20
N ASP A 216 0.29 5.05 -9.31
CA ASP A 216 0.63 6.38 -8.82
C ASP A 216 0.80 6.35 -7.29
N LEU A 217 1.85 7.00 -6.80
CA LEU A 217 2.17 7.13 -5.39
C LEU A 217 1.94 8.57 -4.93
N ASP A 218 0.96 8.76 -4.06
CA ASP A 218 0.70 10.05 -3.45
C ASP A 218 1.72 10.40 -2.37
N HIS A 219 2.08 11.69 -2.32
CA HIS A 219 2.99 12.25 -1.34
C HIS A 219 2.29 13.36 -0.53
N PRO A 220 1.78 13.07 0.68
CA PRO A 220 1.69 11.74 1.32
C PRO A 220 0.38 11.00 0.99
N ILE A 221 0.39 9.69 1.17
CA ILE A 221 -0.82 8.85 1.20
C ILE A 221 -1.63 9.21 2.45
N LYS A 222 -2.89 9.63 2.27
CA LYS A 222 -3.76 9.98 3.40
C LYS A 222 -4.55 8.77 3.91
N ARG A 223 -4.84 8.77 5.20
CA ARG A 223 -5.78 7.79 5.78
C ARG A 223 -7.16 7.93 5.13
N GLY A 224 -7.70 6.81 4.64
CA GLY A 224 -9.04 6.75 4.04
C GLY A 224 -9.06 6.90 2.52
N GLU A 225 -7.88 6.89 1.89
CA GLU A 225 -7.64 6.84 0.44
C GLU A 225 -7.13 5.45 0.03
#